data_AF-A0A090TBB7-F1
#
_entry.id   AF-A0A090TBB7-F1
#
_cell.length_a   1.000
_cell.length_b   1.000
_cell.length_c   1.000
_cell.angle_alpha   90.00
_cell.angle_beta   90.00
_cell.angle_gamma   90.00
#
_symmetry.space_group_name_H-M   'P 1'
#
loop_
_entity.id
_entity.type
_entity.pdbx_description
1 polymer ?
#
loop_
_entity_poly.entity_id
_entity_poly.type
_entity_poly.pdbx_seq_one_letter_code
_entity_poly.pdbx_strand_id
1 'polypeptide(L)'
;MIKLSTTLISSCLLLAGCQSTEVVEQAPLRSQATIFDPASLNVLAMKAPSEQTFRIDENSQRYVIDGVESPVAVVSLPITSGRSTLQLLA
;
A
#
# COMPACT_ATOMS: atom_id res chain seq x y z
N MET A 1 -38.68 -46.38 1.95
CA MET A 1 -38.10 -45.45 2.94
C MET A 1 -36.70 -46.00 3.22
N ILE A 2 -35.58 -45.38 2.84
CA ILE A 2 -35.16 -43.97 2.95
C ILE A 2 -34.39 -43.57 1.67
N LYS A 3 -34.71 -42.37 1.13
CA LYS A 3 -33.97 -41.67 0.07
C LYS A 3 -32.71 -41.06 0.68
N LEU A 4 -31.53 -41.31 0.13
CA LEU A 4 -30.34 -40.51 0.42
C LEU A 4 -29.81 -39.89 -0.89
N SER A 5 -30.39 -38.74 -1.23
CA SER A 5 -29.79 -37.76 -2.12
C SER A 5 -28.61 -37.13 -1.40
N THR A 6 -27.39 -37.39 -1.85
CA THR A 6 -26.21 -36.66 -1.38
C THR A 6 -25.42 -36.15 -2.58
N THR A 7 -26.03 -35.26 -3.36
CA THR A 7 -25.31 -34.27 -4.16
C THR A 7 -25.12 -33.03 -3.31
N LEU A 8 -23.93 -32.83 -2.73
CA LEU A 8 -23.42 -31.51 -2.32
C LEU A 8 -21.88 -31.59 -2.48
N ILE A 9 -21.39 -31.45 -3.70
CA ILE A 9 -20.83 -30.18 -4.16
C ILE A 9 -19.62 -29.82 -3.28
N SER A 10 -18.53 -30.56 -3.49
CA SER A 10 -17.18 -30.17 -3.10
C SER A 10 -16.73 -29.02 -4.02
N SER A 11 -17.34 -27.86 -3.85
CA SER A 11 -16.94 -26.61 -4.52
C SER A 11 -16.86 -25.51 -3.48
N CYS A 12 -15.96 -25.70 -2.51
CA CYS A 12 -15.41 -24.65 -1.67
C CYS A 12 -13.88 -24.77 -1.62
N LEU A 13 -13.24 -24.99 -2.77
CA LEU A 13 -11.99 -24.27 -3.04
C LEU A 13 -12.39 -22.84 -3.38
N LEU A 14 -12.91 -22.16 -2.35
CA LEU A 14 -13.12 -20.74 -2.33
C LEU A 14 -11.81 -20.12 -2.76
N LEU A 15 -11.91 -19.21 -3.72
CA LEU A 15 -10.90 -18.23 -4.08
C LEU A 15 -10.42 -17.49 -2.81
N ALA A 16 -9.58 -18.11 -1.98
CA ALA A 16 -8.78 -17.43 -0.96
C ALA A 16 -7.53 -16.79 -1.61
N GLY A 17 -7.66 -16.42 -2.88
CA GLY A 17 -6.72 -15.63 -3.64
C GLY A 17 -7.29 -14.23 -3.91
N CYS A 18 -8.11 -13.67 -3.02
CA CYS A 18 -8.13 -12.21 -2.91
C CYS A 18 -6.78 -11.81 -2.30
N GLN A 19 -5.72 -11.84 -3.13
CA GLN A 19 -4.48 -11.16 -2.84
C GLN A 19 -4.78 -9.65 -2.97
N SER A 20 -5.65 -9.15 -2.09
CA SER A 20 -5.76 -7.71 -1.89
C SER A 20 -4.41 -7.31 -1.38
N THR A 21 -3.70 -6.51 -2.18
CA THR A 21 -2.43 -5.95 -1.73
C THR A 21 -2.69 -5.19 -0.43
N GLU A 22 -1.94 -5.53 0.62
CA GLU A 22 -2.04 -4.84 1.89
C GLU A 22 -1.64 -3.37 1.66
N VAL A 23 -2.51 -2.46 2.09
CA VAL A 23 -2.25 -1.03 1.95
C VAL A 23 -1.15 -0.66 2.94
N VAL A 24 -0.05 -0.12 2.42
CA VAL A 24 1.09 0.29 3.25
C VAL A 24 0.92 1.74 3.64
N GLU A 25 0.93 2.00 4.94
CA GLU A 25 0.85 3.35 5.51
C GLU A 25 2.19 3.80 6.06
N GLN A 26 2.49 5.08 5.91
CA GLN A 26 3.61 5.68 6.60
C GLN A 26 3.26 5.88 8.07
N ALA A 27 4.16 5.49 8.96
CA ALA A 27 3.99 5.78 10.37
C ALA A 27 3.85 7.30 10.55
N PRO A 28 2.76 7.78 11.18
CA PRO A 28 2.60 9.20 11.44
C PRO A 28 3.74 9.66 12.34
N LEU A 29 4.42 10.74 11.96
CA LEU A 29 5.36 11.39 12.86
C LEU A 29 4.57 11.85 14.09
N ARG A 30 5.14 11.65 15.29
CA ARG A 30 4.50 11.98 16.59
C ARG A 30 4.19 13.48 16.78
N SER A 31 4.44 14.30 15.78
CA SER A 31 3.95 15.64 15.62
C SER A 31 3.68 15.82 14.13
N GLN A 32 2.56 16.45 13.75
CA GLN A 32 2.28 16.92 12.37
C GLN A 32 3.26 18.02 11.94
N ALA A 33 4.53 17.91 12.35
CA ALA A 33 5.57 18.86 12.03
C ALA A 33 5.77 18.84 10.52
N THR A 34 5.46 19.97 9.89
CA THR A 34 5.72 20.24 8.49
C THR A 34 7.19 20.00 8.17
N ILE A 35 7.48 19.17 7.18
CA ILE A 35 8.84 18.77 6.81
C ILE A 35 9.33 19.65 5.66
N PHE A 36 10.52 20.22 5.81
CA PHE A 36 11.16 21.07 4.79
C PHE A 36 12.37 20.42 4.14
N ASP A 37 12.98 19.42 4.79
CA ASP A 37 14.12 18.67 4.25
C ASP A 37 13.65 17.27 3.82
N PRO A 38 13.81 16.89 2.53
CA PRO A 38 13.41 15.58 2.06
C PRO A 38 14.15 14.43 2.76
N ALA A 39 15.37 14.65 3.29
CA ALA A 39 16.10 13.63 4.04
C ALA A 39 15.46 13.29 5.39
N SER A 40 14.57 14.15 5.89
CA SER A 40 13.83 13.94 7.14
C SER A 40 12.51 13.16 6.94
N LEU A 41 12.16 12.80 5.71
CA LEU A 41 10.95 12.04 5.40
C LEU A 41 11.13 10.56 5.77
N ASN A 42 10.13 9.96 6.40
CA ASN A 42 10.11 8.51 6.57
C ASN A 42 9.98 7.84 5.20
N VAL A 43 10.87 6.89 4.91
CA VAL A 43 10.92 6.17 3.62
C VAL A 43 10.40 4.75 3.80
N LEU A 44 9.46 4.35 2.94
CA LEU A 44 8.97 2.97 2.87
C LEU A 44 9.85 2.14 1.93
N ALA A 45 10.31 0.98 2.39
CA ALA A 45 11.08 0.07 1.55
C ALA A 45 10.15 -0.72 0.63
N MET A 46 10.29 -0.57 -0.70
CA MET A 46 9.57 -1.41 -1.65
C MET A 46 10.31 -2.72 -1.89
N LYS A 47 9.57 -3.83 -1.98
CA LYS A 47 10.09 -5.13 -2.41
C LYS A 47 9.75 -5.34 -3.89
N ALA A 48 10.54 -6.11 -4.62
CA ALA A 48 10.23 -6.48 -6.00
C ALA A 48 10.10 -8.01 -6.14
N PRO A 49 9.26 -8.50 -7.06
CA PRO A 49 8.16 -7.76 -7.71
C PRO A 49 7.04 -7.50 -6.69
N SER A 50 6.55 -6.26 -6.56
CA SER A 50 5.39 -5.95 -5.71
C SER A 50 4.43 -5.00 -6.41
N GLU A 51 3.16 -5.30 -6.34
CA GLU A 51 2.08 -4.32 -6.49
C GLU A 51 1.77 -3.82 -5.08
N GLN A 52 2.18 -2.60 -4.73
CA GLN A 52 1.90 -1.99 -3.43
C GLN A 52 1.02 -0.77 -3.62
N THR A 53 -0.03 -0.68 -2.79
CA THR A 53 -0.89 0.50 -2.71
C THR A 53 -0.48 1.33 -1.50
N PHE A 54 -0.24 2.62 -1.72
CA PHE A 54 0.06 3.59 -0.67
C PHE A 54 -1.16 4.48 -0.45
N ARG A 55 -1.54 4.66 0.81
CA ARG A 55 -2.61 5.59 1.18
C ARG A 55 -1.99 6.95 1.49
N ILE A 56 -2.46 7.99 0.81
CA ILE A 56 -2.10 9.39 1.07
C ILE A 56 -3.38 10.08 1.59
N ASP A 57 -3.34 10.53 2.83
CA ASP A 57 -4.48 11.09 3.57
C ASP A 57 -4.03 12.26 4.46
N GLU A 58 -4.93 12.77 5.30
CA GLU A 58 -4.65 13.83 6.28
C GLU A 58 -3.66 13.44 7.38
N ASN A 59 -3.44 12.14 7.60
CA ASN A 59 -2.50 11.61 8.59
C ASN A 59 -1.10 11.36 8.02
N SER A 60 -0.95 11.51 6.71
CA SER A 60 0.31 11.35 5.99
C SER A 60 1.27 12.50 6.31
N GLN A 61 2.57 12.24 6.17
CA GLN A 61 3.59 13.26 6.37
C GLN A 61 3.38 14.41 5.37
N ARG A 62 3.47 15.66 5.85
CA ARG A 62 3.36 16.84 5.00
C ARG A 62 4.74 17.39 4.67
N TYR A 63 4.99 17.57 3.38
CA TYR A 63 6.24 18.10 2.86
C TYR A 63 5.99 19.44 2.16
N VAL A 64 6.90 20.39 2.38
CA VAL A 64 6.87 21.70 1.72
C VAL A 64 7.93 21.73 0.63
N ILE A 65 7.49 22.01 -0.59
CA ILE A 65 8.37 22.33 -1.72
C ILE A 65 7.80 23.54 -2.45
N ASP A 66 8.66 24.50 -2.77
CA ASP A 66 8.28 25.74 -3.47
C ASP A 66 7.09 26.49 -2.84
N GLY A 67 7.00 26.45 -1.50
CA GLY A 67 5.92 27.09 -0.73
C GLY A 67 4.58 26.35 -0.73
N VAL A 68 4.51 25.16 -1.33
CA VAL A 68 3.30 24.32 -1.34
C VAL A 68 3.44 23.20 -0.32
N GLU A 69 2.49 23.09 0.60
CA GLU A 69 2.43 22.06 1.63
C GLU A 69 1.41 20.97 1.28
N SER A 70 1.89 19.75 1.02
CA SER A 70 1.05 18.62 0.59
C SER A 70 1.35 17.36 1.42
N PRO A 71 0.35 16.49 1.68
CA PRO A 71 0.65 15.14 2.12
C PRO A 71 1.46 14.41 1.04
N VAL A 72 2.42 13.59 1.47
CA VAL A 72 3.31 12.82 0.59
C VAL A 72 3.50 11.40 1.09
N ALA A 73 3.83 10.50 0.17
CA ALA A 73 4.40 9.19 0.46
C ALA A 73 5.78 9.09 -0.19
N VAL A 74 6.77 8.57 0.55
CA VAL A 74 8.15 8.39 0.08
C VAL A 74 8.49 6.92 0.09
N VAL A 75 9.01 6.44 -1.04
CA VAL A 75 9.33 5.03 -1.27
C VAL A 75 10.75 4.89 -1.79
N SER A 76 11.45 3.85 -1.33
CA SER A 76 12.75 3.45 -1.87
C SER A 76 12.54 2.34 -2.89
N LEU A 77 12.93 2.61 -4.14
CA LEU A 77 12.88 1.64 -5.23
C LEU A 77 14.12 0.74 -5.18
N PRO A 78 13.99 -0.59 -5.22
CA PRO A 78 15.14 -1.49 -5.27
C PRO A 78 15.88 -1.32 -6.62
N ILE A 79 17.19 -1.15 -6.56
CA ILE A 79 18.08 -0.96 -7.74
C ILE A 79 17.98 -2.13 -8.74
N THR A 80 17.55 -3.31 -8.29
CA THR A 80 17.53 -4.57 -9.06
C THR A 80 16.22 -4.89 -9.79
N SER A 81 15.19 -4.06 -9.68
CA SER A 81 13.88 -4.41 -10.24
C SER A 81 13.71 -3.91 -11.66
N GLY A 82 13.21 -4.78 -12.56
CA GLY A 82 12.66 -4.37 -13.84
C GLY A 82 11.53 -3.33 -13.73
N ARG A 83 10.86 -3.04 -14.85
CA ARG A 83 9.82 -2.00 -14.97
C ARG A 83 8.89 -1.92 -13.74
N SER A 84 8.97 -0.81 -13.01
CA SER A 84 8.06 -0.48 -11.91
C SER A 84 6.95 0.41 -12.44
N THR A 85 5.70 0.13 -12.05
CA THR A 85 4.54 0.97 -12.36
C THR A 85 4.04 1.54 -11.04
N LEU A 86 3.97 2.87 -10.94
CA LEU A 86 3.35 3.55 -9.82
C LEU A 86 1.92 3.92 -10.22
N GLN A 87 0.93 3.41 -9.48
CA GLN A 87 -0.46 3.84 -9.60
C GLN A 87 -0.83 4.59 -8.31
N LEU A 88 -1.17 5.87 -8.46
CA LEU A 88 -1.75 6.65 -7.36
C LEU A 88 -3.27 6.51 -7.43
N LEU A 89 -3.87 6.04 -6.35
CA LEU A 89 -5.32 6.05 -6.14
C LEU A 89 -5.61 7.21 -5.20
N ALA A 90 -6.29 8.23 -5.71
CA ALA A 90 -6.72 9.43 -4.98
C ALA A 90 -8.22 9.36 -4.66
#